data_AF-A0A1I8BQF3-F1
#
_entry.id   AF-A0A1I8BQF3-F1
#
_cell.length_a   1.000
_cell.length_b   1.000
_cell.length_c   1.000
_cell.angle_alpha   90.00
_cell.angle_beta   90.00
_cell.angle_gamma   90.00
#
_symmetry.space_group_name_H-M   'P 1'
#
loop_
_entity.id
_entity.type
_entity.pdbx_description
1 polymer ?
#
loop_
_entity_poly.entity_id
_entity_poly.type
_entity_poly.pdbx_seq_one_letter_code
_entity_poly.pdbx_strand_id
1 'polypeptide(L)'
;MIPVKHCLFHLGQSVYRKVQNKGFAHVYGQNEQFRIAIRSLPALAFLENEEVIPAFNVLRAIAPQEAEQFYEYFQKFYIHWFRFILAMKIEEEYQNNRLMPYEIAPTRGIADRPRLRKYIENDEAIKSLVNAYDAKENKNDEDILRHINALQFRIGMKGFENWN
;
A
#
# COMPACT_ATOMS: atom_id res chain seq x y z
N MET A 1 21.08 -4.35 -7.60
CA MET A 1 19.79 -4.92 -7.15
C MET A 1 19.23 -4.04 -6.05
N ILE A 2 18.14 -3.31 -6.32
CA ILE A 2 17.53 -2.41 -5.32
C ILE A 2 16.86 -3.29 -4.26
N PRO A 3 17.21 -3.19 -2.97
CA PRO A 3 16.52 -3.96 -1.94
C PRO A 3 15.05 -3.52 -1.92
N VAL A 4 14.14 -4.47 -2.10
CA VAL A 4 12.71 -4.24 -1.88
C VAL A 4 12.54 -3.98 -0.38
N LYS A 5 12.60 -2.70 0.03
CA LYS A 5 12.60 -2.32 1.44
C LYS A 5 11.28 -2.70 2.12
N HIS A 6 10.18 -2.70 1.37
CA HIS A 6 8.84 -3.08 1.83
C HIS A 6 8.06 -3.67 0.65
N CYS A 7 7.31 -4.75 0.84
CA CYS A 7 6.44 -5.34 -0.19
C CYS A 7 4.97 -5.16 0.18
N LEU A 8 4.10 -5.09 -0.83
CA LEU A 8 2.66 -4.93 -0.65
C LEU A 8 2.05 -5.99 0.28
N PHE A 9 2.55 -7.23 0.20
CA PHE A 9 2.13 -8.30 1.09
C PHE A 9 2.35 -7.95 2.57
N HIS A 10 3.55 -7.46 2.92
CA HIS A 10 3.86 -7.05 4.30
C HIS A 10 3.09 -5.78 4.71
N LEU A 11 2.83 -4.87 3.77
CA LEU A 11 1.98 -3.70 4.01
C LEU A 11 0.55 -4.12 4.37
N GLY A 12 -0.07 -4.98 3.54
CA GLY A 12 -1.38 -5.55 3.81
C GLY A 12 -1.44 -6.34 5.12
N GLN A 13 -0.40 -7.13 5.41
CA GLN A 13 -0.30 -7.87 6.68
C GLN A 13 -0.18 -6.92 7.89
N SER A 14 0.54 -5.80 7.77
CA SER A 14 0.62 -4.81 8.85
C SER A 14 -0.73 -4.16 9.13
N VAL A 15 -1.45 -3.78 8.08
CA VAL A 15 -2.81 -3.23 8.19
C VAL A 15 -3.76 -4.26 8.82
N TYR A 16 -3.73 -5.52 8.39
CA TYR A 16 -4.59 -6.56 8.96
C TYR A 16 -4.25 -6.88 10.42
N ARG A 17 -2.96 -6.95 10.79
CA ARG A 17 -2.57 -7.08 12.21
C ARG A 17 -3.09 -5.94 13.06
N LYS A 18 -3.13 -4.70 12.51
CA LYS A 18 -3.74 -3.57 13.20
C LYS A 18 -5.23 -3.79 13.45
N VAL A 19 -5.97 -4.31 12.46
CA VAL A 19 -7.39 -4.70 12.59
C VAL A 19 -7.59 -5.73 13.70
N GLN A 20 -6.78 -6.78 13.72
CA GLN A 20 -6.84 -7.82 14.74
C GLN A 20 -6.55 -7.27 16.15
N ASN A 21 -5.48 -6.48 16.29
CA ASN A 21 -5.08 -5.88 17.58
C ASN A 21 -6.14 -4.92 18.15
N LYS A 22 -7.04 -4.41 17.31
CA LYS A 22 -8.15 -3.55 17.72
C LYS A 22 -9.45 -4.31 17.98
N GLY A 23 -9.47 -5.63 17.79
CA GLY A 23 -10.66 -6.47 17.97
C GLY A 23 -11.63 -6.48 16.78
N PHE A 24 -11.23 -5.95 15.62
CA PHE A 24 -12.12 -5.80 14.46
C PHE A 24 -12.05 -6.98 13.48
N ALA A 25 -11.43 -8.10 13.85
CA ALA A 25 -11.34 -9.29 12.98
C ALA A 25 -12.72 -9.80 12.56
N HIS A 26 -13.68 -9.85 13.49
CA HIS A 26 -15.06 -10.24 13.20
C HIS A 26 -15.75 -9.24 12.26
N VAL A 27 -15.62 -7.94 12.53
CA VAL A 27 -16.19 -6.86 11.68
C VAL A 27 -15.61 -6.92 10.27
N TYR A 28 -14.30 -7.13 10.14
CA TYR A 28 -13.64 -7.33 8.85
C TYR A 28 -14.21 -8.53 8.08
N GLY A 29 -14.52 -9.63 8.78
CA GLY A 29 -15.11 -10.84 8.20
C GLY A 29 -16.59 -10.73 7.81
N GLN A 30 -17.35 -9.82 8.42
CA GLN A 30 -18.81 -9.75 8.26
C GLN A 30 -19.30 -8.48 7.55
N ASN A 31 -18.55 -7.38 7.63
CA ASN A 31 -18.91 -6.10 7.02
C ASN A 31 -18.04 -5.87 5.77
N GLU A 32 -18.65 -6.02 4.60
CA GLU A 32 -17.99 -5.82 3.31
C GLU A 32 -17.47 -4.39 3.13
N GLN A 33 -18.25 -3.37 3.48
CA GLN A 33 -17.84 -1.96 3.33
C GLN A 33 -16.62 -1.64 4.19
N PHE A 34 -16.60 -2.11 5.44
CA PHE A 34 -15.42 -1.99 6.31
C PHE A 34 -14.21 -2.72 5.73
N ARG A 35 -14.42 -3.95 5.23
CA ARG A 35 -13.35 -4.74 4.61
C ARG A 35 -12.76 -4.01 3.39
N ILE A 36 -13.60 -3.47 2.53
CA ILE A 36 -13.20 -2.66 1.36
C ILE A 36 -12.38 -1.47 1.81
N ALA A 37 -12.88 -0.67 2.76
CA ALA A 37 -12.19 0.51 3.27
C ALA A 37 -10.78 0.19 3.80
N ILE A 38 -10.63 -0.89 4.58
CA ILE A 38 -9.32 -1.33 5.07
C ILE A 38 -8.40 -1.81 3.93
N ARG A 39 -8.93 -2.51 2.93
CA ARG A 39 -8.17 -3.03 1.79
C ARG A 39 -7.76 -1.95 0.79
N SER A 40 -8.44 -0.80 0.79
CA SER A 40 -8.02 0.38 0.02
C SER A 40 -6.68 0.94 0.48
N LEU A 41 -6.38 0.88 1.78
CA LEU A 41 -5.19 1.54 2.34
C LEU A 41 -3.88 1.02 1.71
N PRO A 42 -3.60 -0.29 1.63
CA PRO A 42 -2.43 -0.79 0.91
C PRO A 42 -2.45 -0.51 -0.59
N ALA A 43 -3.63 -0.36 -1.20
CA ALA A 43 -3.75 -0.11 -2.64
C ALA A 43 -3.22 1.27 -3.05
N LEU A 44 -3.14 2.22 -2.10
CA LEU A 44 -2.51 3.53 -2.31
C LEU A 44 -1.03 3.43 -2.73
N ALA A 45 -0.36 2.30 -2.47
CA ALA A 45 1.03 2.09 -2.89
C ALA A 45 1.21 1.95 -4.41
N PHE A 46 0.12 1.90 -5.18
CA PHE A 46 0.14 1.84 -6.64
C PHE A 46 -0.11 3.20 -7.31
N LEU A 47 -0.32 4.25 -6.53
CA LEU A 47 -0.50 5.61 -7.05
C LEU A 47 0.84 6.35 -7.09
N GLU A 48 0.93 7.33 -7.99
CA GLU A 48 2.05 8.28 -7.98
C GLU A 48 2.02 9.15 -6.71
N ASN A 49 3.17 9.66 -6.28
CA ASN A 49 3.30 10.35 -4.99
C ASN A 49 2.34 11.52 -4.84
N GLU A 50 2.08 12.24 -5.93
CA GLU A 50 1.20 13.40 -5.99
C GLU A 50 -0.28 13.01 -5.85
N GLU A 51 -0.64 11.77 -6.20
CA GLU A 51 -2.01 11.23 -6.18
C GLU A 51 -2.35 10.55 -4.84
N VAL A 52 -1.35 10.11 -4.06
CA VAL A 52 -1.56 9.38 -2.79
C VAL A 52 -2.39 10.17 -1.77
N ILE A 53 -2.05 11.45 -1.54
CA ILE A 53 -2.75 12.28 -0.55
C ILE A 53 -4.20 12.60 -0.99
N PRO A 54 -4.45 13.06 -2.23
CA PRO A 54 -5.81 13.21 -2.75
C PRO A 54 -6.64 11.94 -2.61
N ALA A 55 -6.13 10.80 -3.09
CA ALA A 55 -6.85 9.54 -3.03
C ALA A 55 -7.13 9.08 -1.59
N PHE A 56 -6.18 9.25 -0.67
CA PHE A 56 -6.40 8.95 0.74
C PHE A 56 -7.54 9.77 1.35
N ASN A 57 -7.61 11.07 1.05
CA ASN A 57 -8.66 11.93 1.58
C ASN A 57 -10.04 11.53 1.06
N VAL A 58 -10.15 11.19 -0.23
CA VAL A 58 -11.38 10.65 -0.82
C VAL A 58 -11.79 9.36 -0.13
N LEU A 59 -10.85 8.42 0.02
CA LEU A 59 -11.10 7.14 0.69
C LEU A 59 -11.54 7.30 2.14
N ARG A 60 -11.01 8.28 2.87
CA ARG A 60 -11.37 8.55 4.27
C ARG A 60 -12.77 9.14 4.38
N ALA A 61 -13.14 10.05 3.47
CA ALA A 61 -14.44 10.70 3.47
C ALA A 61 -15.62 9.72 3.27
N ILE A 62 -15.39 8.63 2.52
CA ILE A 62 -16.40 7.60 2.24
C ILE A 62 -16.28 6.37 3.15
N ALA A 63 -15.28 6.32 4.02
CA ALA A 63 -15.06 5.17 4.89
C ALA A 63 -16.15 5.10 5.98
N PRO A 64 -16.57 3.89 6.39
CA PRO A 64 -17.44 3.76 7.55
C PRO A 64 -16.75 4.29 8.81
N GLN A 65 -17.51 4.87 9.73
CA GLN A 65 -16.97 5.57 10.90
C GLN A 65 -16.05 4.68 11.75
N GLU A 66 -16.35 3.39 11.84
CA GLU A 66 -15.57 2.39 12.57
C GLU A 66 -14.17 2.18 11.99
N ALA A 67 -13.97 2.51 10.70
CA ALA A 67 -12.69 2.40 10.02
C ALA A 67 -11.74 3.57 10.32
N GLU A 68 -12.24 4.67 10.88
CA GLU A 68 -11.49 5.93 11.04
C GLU A 68 -10.15 5.75 11.77
N GLN A 69 -10.12 4.97 12.85
CA GLN A 69 -8.90 4.68 13.61
C GLN A 69 -7.79 3.99 12.77
N PHE A 70 -8.16 3.29 11.70
CA PHE A 70 -7.21 2.64 10.78
C PHE A 70 -6.71 3.63 9.74
N TYR A 71 -7.56 4.56 9.31
CA TYR A 71 -7.15 5.68 8.47
C TYR A 71 -6.20 6.60 9.22
N GLU A 72 -6.48 6.96 10.47
CA GLU A 72 -5.56 7.72 11.33
C GLU A 72 -4.20 7.01 11.49
N TYR A 73 -4.23 5.71 11.77
CA TYR A 73 -3.01 4.89 11.84
C TYR A 73 -2.26 4.94 10.51
N PHE A 74 -2.94 4.69 9.39
CA PHE A 74 -2.29 4.64 8.08
C PHE A 74 -1.72 6.00 7.68
N GLN A 75 -2.47 7.07 7.94
CA GLN A 75 -2.05 8.44 7.72
C GLN A 75 -0.78 8.76 8.50
N LYS A 76 -0.73 8.40 9.79
CA LYS A 76 0.41 8.67 10.67
C LYS A 76 1.68 7.91 10.27
N PHE A 77 1.55 6.64 9.90
CA PHE A 77 2.71 5.75 9.73
C PHE A 77 3.14 5.52 8.28
N TYR A 78 2.28 5.79 7.29
CA TYR A 78 2.56 5.49 5.88
C TYR A 78 2.43 6.70 4.95
N ILE A 79 1.55 7.66 5.26
CA ILE A 79 1.37 8.86 4.42
C ILE A 79 2.22 10.03 4.91
N HIS A 80 2.05 10.44 6.17
CA HIS A 80 2.82 11.55 6.75
C HIS A 80 4.23 11.13 7.15
N TRP A 81 4.54 9.83 7.20
CA TRP A 81 5.93 9.40 7.32
C TRP A 81 6.75 9.81 6.09
N PHE A 82 6.12 10.07 4.95
CA PHE A 82 6.78 10.68 3.79
C PHE A 82 7.18 12.14 4.05
N ARG A 83 6.44 12.90 4.88
CA ARG A 83 6.84 14.26 5.28
C ARG A 83 7.95 14.24 6.33
N PHE A 84 7.93 13.26 7.24
CA PHE A 84 9.02 13.03 8.19
C PHE A 84 10.29 12.54 7.48
N ILE A 85 10.17 11.61 6.54
CA ILE A 85 11.28 11.13 5.70
C ILE A 85 11.73 12.22 4.74
N LEU A 86 10.85 13.01 4.13
CA LEU A 86 11.25 14.13 3.27
C LEU A 86 11.95 15.20 4.10
N ALA A 87 11.45 15.54 5.29
CA ALA A 87 12.14 16.44 6.21
C ALA A 87 13.50 15.88 6.63
N MET A 88 13.58 14.60 7.01
CA MET A 88 14.84 13.92 7.32
C MET A 88 15.76 13.80 6.10
N LYS A 89 15.24 13.62 4.89
CA LYS A 89 16.01 13.54 3.63
C LYS A 89 16.51 14.91 3.20
N ILE A 90 15.74 15.97 3.41
CA ILE A 90 16.17 17.36 3.20
C ILE A 90 17.28 17.71 4.21
N GLU A 91 17.11 17.28 5.46
CA GLU A 91 18.10 17.46 6.52
C GLU A 91 19.36 16.58 6.28
N GLU A 92 19.19 15.36 5.77
CA GLU A 92 20.26 14.45 5.34
C GLU A 92 20.97 14.94 4.07
N GLU A 93 20.28 15.53 3.08
CA GLU A 93 20.89 16.21 1.92
C GLU A 93 21.71 17.43 2.36
N TYR A 94 21.22 18.20 3.33
CA TYR A 94 21.95 19.32 3.92
C TYR A 94 23.24 18.86 4.64
N GLN A 95 23.20 17.70 5.31
CA GLN A 95 24.39 17.12 5.96
C GLN A 95 25.32 16.40 4.96
N ASN A 96 24.79 15.70 3.96
CA ASN A 96 25.54 14.96 2.94
C ASN A 96 26.25 15.88 1.94
N ASN A 97 25.70 17.07 1.63
CA ASN A 97 26.43 18.12 0.89
C ASN A 97 27.64 18.65 1.67
N ARG A 98 27.73 18.33 2.96
CA ARG A 98 28.84 18.72 3.82
C ARG A 98 29.85 17.58 4.02
N LEU A 99 29.47 16.31 3.84
CA LEU A 99 30.32 15.13 4.06
C LEU A 99 29.84 13.93 3.21
N MET A 100 30.67 13.46 2.28
CA MET A 100 30.53 12.17 1.56
C MET A 100 31.94 11.58 1.30
N PRO A 101 32.14 10.27 1.06
CA PRO A 101 31.26 9.11 1.30
C PRO A 101 31.99 7.89 1.96
N TYR A 102 31.26 6.91 2.50
CA TYR A 102 31.79 5.55 2.72
C TYR A 102 30.79 4.49 2.24
N GLU A 103 31.26 3.60 1.36
CA GLU A 103 30.54 2.54 0.68
C GLU A 103 30.19 1.37 1.61
N ILE A 104 29.02 0.73 1.43
CA ILE A 104 28.74 -0.57 2.06
C ILE A 104 28.20 -1.56 1.01
N ALA A 105 28.89 -2.70 0.92
CA ALA A 105 28.75 -3.74 -0.08
C ALA A 105 27.44 -4.56 0.02
N PRO A 106 26.82 -4.98 -1.12
CA PRO A 106 25.58 -5.74 -1.11
C PRO A 106 25.85 -7.23 -1.40
N THR A 107 25.88 -8.10 -0.38
CA THR A 107 25.76 -9.55 -0.64
C THR A 107 24.92 -10.26 0.43
N ARG A 108 23.71 -10.69 0.01
CA ARG A 108 23.09 -11.99 0.37
C ARG A 108 21.86 -12.20 -0.52
N GLY A 109 21.96 -13.15 -1.44
CA GLY A 109 20.89 -13.53 -2.36
C GLY A 109 19.79 -14.31 -1.66
N ILE A 110 18.54 -13.90 -1.87
CA ILE A 110 17.37 -14.74 -1.61
C ILE A 110 17.30 -15.72 -2.79
N ALA A 111 17.56 -17.00 -2.52
CA ALA A 111 17.64 -18.03 -3.55
C ALA A 111 16.34 -18.15 -4.38
N ASP A 112 16.53 -18.30 -5.69
CA ASP A 112 15.51 -18.50 -6.73
C ASP A 112 14.57 -19.68 -6.42
N ARG A 113 13.43 -19.38 -5.80
CA ARG A 113 12.27 -20.28 -5.88
C ARG A 113 11.37 -19.77 -7.01
N PRO A 114 10.99 -20.62 -7.98
CA PRO A 114 10.08 -20.21 -9.04
C PRO A 114 8.76 -19.73 -8.42
N ARG A 115 8.34 -18.52 -8.78
CA ARG A 115 7.06 -17.96 -8.33
C ARG A 115 5.94 -18.87 -8.83
N LEU A 116 5.00 -19.25 -7.95
CA LEU A 116 3.84 -20.03 -8.36
C LEU A 116 3.05 -19.26 -9.43
N ARG A 117 2.59 -19.97 -10.47
CA ARG A 117 1.88 -19.42 -11.63
C ARG A 117 0.77 -18.42 -11.27
N LYS A 118 -0.03 -18.74 -10.24
CA LYS A 118 -1.10 -17.86 -9.72
C LYS A 118 -0.62 -16.46 -9.29
N TYR A 119 0.62 -16.33 -8.81
CA TYR A 119 1.19 -15.04 -8.41
C TYR A 119 1.73 -14.28 -9.62
N ILE A 120 2.22 -14.99 -10.64
CA ILE A 120 2.67 -14.38 -11.90
C ILE A 120 1.48 -13.78 -12.63
N GLU A 121 0.41 -14.56 -12.80
CA GLU A 121 -0.83 -14.11 -13.46
C GLU A 121 -1.48 -12.93 -12.72
N ASN A 122 -1.42 -12.91 -11.38
CA ASN A 122 -1.93 -11.79 -10.59
C ASN A 122 -1.06 -10.53 -10.71
N ASP A 123 0.27 -10.68 -10.76
CA ASP A 123 1.23 -9.58 -10.97
C ASP A 123 1.03 -8.95 -12.36
N GLU A 124 0.82 -9.76 -13.39
CA GLU A 124 0.49 -9.28 -14.75
C GLU A 124 -0.85 -8.54 -14.78
N ALA A 125 -1.87 -9.06 -14.10
CA ALA A 125 -3.17 -8.38 -14.01
C ALA A 125 -3.08 -7.03 -13.29
N ILE A 126 -2.31 -6.94 -12.20
CA ILE A 126 -2.06 -5.68 -11.49
C ILE A 126 -1.34 -4.69 -12.40
N LYS A 127 -0.26 -5.11 -13.07
CA LYS A 127 0.47 -4.25 -14.01
C LYS A 127 -0.41 -3.72 -15.12
N SER A 128 -1.29 -4.56 -15.67
CA SER A 128 -2.23 -4.13 -16.70
C SER A 128 -3.22 -3.08 -16.19
N LEU A 129 -3.71 -3.22 -14.95
CA LEU A 129 -4.63 -2.25 -14.34
C LEU A 129 -3.95 -0.90 -14.07
N VAL A 130 -2.71 -0.94 -13.58
CA VAL A 130 -1.89 0.26 -13.33
C VAL A 130 -1.61 0.98 -14.64
N ASN A 131 -1.07 0.28 -15.64
CA ASN A 131 -0.77 0.89 -16.95
C ASN A 131 -2.01 1.48 -17.63
N ALA A 132 -3.18 0.83 -17.50
CA ALA A 132 -4.43 1.32 -18.08
C ALA A 132 -4.93 2.59 -17.38
N TYR A 133 -4.72 2.70 -16.06
CA TYR A 133 -5.06 3.89 -15.29
C TYR A 133 -4.09 5.04 -15.60
N ASP A 134 -2.79 4.76 -15.69
CA ASP A 134 -1.77 5.77 -15.98
C ASP A 134 -1.89 6.37 -17.38
N ALA A 135 -2.33 5.56 -18.35
CA ALA A 135 -2.57 6.01 -19.72
C ALA A 135 -3.77 6.97 -19.85
N LYS A 136 -4.58 7.15 -18.80
CA LYS A 136 -5.78 7.99 -18.84
C LYS A 136 -5.44 9.45 -18.54
N GLU A 137 -5.77 10.34 -19.48
CA GLU A 137 -5.69 11.79 -19.27
C GLU A 137 -6.92 12.32 -18.50
N ASN A 138 -6.73 13.37 -17.71
CA ASN A 138 -7.79 14.06 -16.94
C ASN A 138 -8.60 13.14 -16.00
N LYS A 139 -7.88 12.36 -15.19
CA LYS A 139 -8.44 11.45 -14.17
C LYS A 139 -9.30 12.22 -13.18
N ASN A 140 -10.51 11.73 -12.91
CA ASN A 140 -11.41 12.28 -11.89
C ASN A 140 -11.57 11.34 -10.68
N ASP A 141 -12.31 11.77 -9.67
CA ASP A 141 -12.53 10.99 -8.44
C ASP A 141 -13.17 9.62 -8.71
N GLU A 142 -14.07 9.52 -9.69
CA GLU A 142 -14.70 8.25 -10.06
C GLU A 142 -13.68 7.26 -10.67
N ASP A 143 -12.74 7.78 -11.46
CA ASP A 143 -11.67 6.99 -12.06
C ASP A 143 -10.70 6.44 -11.02
N ILE A 144 -10.33 7.29 -10.05
CA ILE A 144 -9.50 6.88 -8.89
C ILE A 144 -10.21 5.74 -8.14
N LEU A 145 -11.49 5.91 -7.82
CA LEU A 145 -12.27 4.93 -7.09
C LEU A 145 -12.39 3.60 -7.86
N ARG A 146 -12.66 3.66 -9.18
CA ARG A 146 -12.71 2.45 -10.02
C ARG A 146 -11.38 1.72 -10.05
N HIS A 147 -10.28 2.45 -10.19
CA HIS A 147 -8.94 1.86 -10.23
C HIS A 147 -8.58 1.19 -8.90
N ILE A 148 -8.79 1.88 -7.78
CA ILE A 148 -8.54 1.33 -6.44
C ILE A 148 -9.39 0.09 -6.18
N ASN A 149 -10.67 0.11 -6.53
CA ASN A 149 -11.55 -1.05 -6.39
C ASN A 149 -11.09 -2.25 -7.23
N ALA A 150 -10.64 -2.01 -8.47
CA ALA A 150 -10.09 -3.06 -9.33
C ALA A 150 -8.80 -3.67 -8.75
N LEU A 151 -7.92 -2.83 -8.21
CA LEU A 151 -6.70 -3.27 -7.54
C LEU A 151 -7.03 -4.08 -6.27
N GLN A 152 -7.96 -3.62 -5.43
CA GLN A 152 -8.36 -4.33 -4.22
C GLN A 152 -8.77 -5.79 -4.48
N PHE A 153 -9.49 -6.04 -5.57
CA PHE A 153 -9.91 -7.38 -5.97
C PHE A 153 -8.71 -8.31 -6.24
N ARG A 154 -7.66 -7.78 -6.87
CA ARG A 154 -6.42 -8.50 -7.19
C ARG A 154 -5.46 -8.61 -6.01
N ILE A 155 -5.44 -7.61 -5.13
CA ILE A 155 -4.75 -7.64 -3.84
C ILE A 155 -5.51 -8.54 -2.85
N GLY A 156 -6.74 -8.92 -3.21
CA GLY A 156 -7.58 -9.98 -2.63
C GLY A 156 -6.78 -11.14 -2.10
N MET A 157 -6.45 -11.14 -0.81
CA MET A 157 -5.78 -12.25 -0.15
C MET A 157 -6.80 -13.40 0.00
N LYS A 158 -7.17 -14.06 -1.11
CA LYS A 158 -8.06 -15.24 -1.15
C LYS A 158 -7.51 -16.48 -0.41
N GLY A 159 -6.49 -16.31 0.43
CA GLY A 159 -5.81 -17.37 1.18
C GLY A 159 -6.04 -17.32 2.69
N PHE A 160 -6.80 -16.37 3.22
CA PHE A 160 -7.06 -16.26 4.67
C PHE A 160 -8.37 -16.93 5.14
N GLU A 161 -9.16 -17.52 4.24
CA GLU A 161 -10.42 -18.21 4.57
C GLU A 161 -10.21 -19.64 5.12
N ASN A 162 -8.97 -20.15 5.11
CA ASN A 162 -8.66 -21.55 5.44
C ASN A 162 -7.71 -21.74 6.64
N TRP A 163 -7.77 -20.89 7.65
CA TRP A 163 -7.10 -21.13 8.94
C TRP A 163 -8.14 -21.18 10.06
N ASN A 164 -8.82 -22.33 10.15
CA ASN A 164 -9.47 -22.81 11.37
C ASN A 164 -8.48 -23.69 12.14
#